data_AF-A0A179S072-F1
#
_entry.id   AF-A0A179S072-F1
#
_cell.length_a   1.000
_cell.length_b   1.000
_cell.length_c   1.000
_cell.angle_alpha   90.00
_cell.angle_beta   90.00
_cell.angle_gamma   90.00
#
_symmetry.space_group_name_H-M   'P 1'
#
loop_
_entity.id
_entity.type
_entity.pdbx_description
1 polymer ?
#
loop_
_entity_poly.entity_id
_entity_poly.type
_entity_poly.pdbx_seq_one_letter_code
_entity_poly.pdbx_strand_id
1 'polypeptide(L)'
;MDWGAAAYRARRQIAARARIVPEQDALALIDVFADRGSVTIAELRRHGPADVVAAVLGHVTTAVHGRGHVPVRNGWYRRDETGTGYVIDPGFAVAWRAARACDAPLSPGRGAG
;
A
#
# COMPACT_ATOMS: atom_id res chain seq x y z
N MET A 1 15.48 -7.49 1.54
CA MET A 1 14.91 -6.41 0.71
C MET A 1 14.91 -5.14 1.55
N ASP A 2 15.23 -3.98 0.97
CA ASP A 2 15.09 -2.70 1.67
C ASP A 2 13.62 -2.24 1.58
N TRP A 3 12.88 -2.45 2.66
CA TRP A 3 11.47 -2.11 2.71
C TRP A 3 11.22 -0.61 2.83
N GLY A 4 12.14 0.17 3.40
CA GLY A 4 12.04 1.62 3.48
C GLY A 4 12.08 2.26 2.10
N ALA A 5 13.11 1.89 1.31
CA ALA A 5 13.22 2.33 -0.07
C ALA A 5 12.03 1.84 -0.93
N ALA A 6 11.58 0.60 -0.72
CA ALA A 6 10.43 0.05 -1.44
C ALA A 6 9.12 0.81 -1.15
N ALA A 7 8.84 1.12 0.12
CA ALA A 7 7.66 1.90 0.52
C ALA A 7 7.72 3.32 -0.07
N TYR A 8 8.87 3.99 -0.03
CA TYR A 8 9.05 5.29 -0.65
C TYR A 8 8.81 5.26 -2.17
N ARG A 9 9.38 4.28 -2.89
CA ARG A 9 9.12 4.09 -4.33
C ARG A 9 7.65 3.84 -4.62
N ALA A 10 6.97 3.03 -3.82
CA ALA A 10 5.54 2.75 -3.98
C ALA A 10 4.68 4.01 -3.87
N ARG A 11 4.97 4.88 -2.91
CA ARG A 11 4.27 6.16 -2.75
C ARG A 11 4.48 7.10 -3.94
N ARG A 12 5.74 7.26 -4.37
CA ARG A 12 6.08 8.03 -5.58
C ARG A 12 5.37 7.49 -6.82
N GLN A 13 5.26 6.16 -6.93
CA GLN A 13 4.58 5.50 -8.03
C GLN A 13 3.06 5.75 -7.99
N ILE A 14 2.44 5.74 -6.81
CA ILE A 14 1.01 6.07 -6.63
C ILE A 14 0.76 7.52 -7.04
N ALA A 15 1.53 8.48 -6.53
CA ALA A 15 1.41 9.89 -6.90
C ALA A 15 1.56 10.11 -8.42
N ALA A 16 2.56 9.46 -9.04
CA ALA A 16 2.77 9.52 -10.49
C ALA A 16 1.63 8.89 -11.33
N ARG A 17 0.74 8.12 -10.70
CA ARG A 17 -0.39 7.43 -11.32
C ARG A 17 -1.75 7.95 -10.83
N ALA A 18 -1.78 9.11 -10.16
CA ALA A 18 -2.99 9.74 -9.63
C ALA A 18 -4.09 9.97 -10.68
N ARG A 19 -3.73 10.04 -11.97
CA ARG A 19 -4.68 10.14 -13.10
C ARG A 19 -5.50 8.87 -13.36
N ILE A 20 -5.06 7.71 -12.84
CA ILE A 20 -5.72 6.40 -13.03
C ILE A 20 -6.63 6.12 -11.84
N VAL A 21 -6.07 6.26 -10.63
CA VAL A 21 -6.79 6.18 -9.36
C VAL A 21 -6.36 7.39 -8.55
N PRO A 22 -7.28 8.18 -7.97
CA PRO A 22 -6.91 9.30 -7.12
C PRO A 22 -5.91 8.87 -6.05
N GLU A 23 -4.88 9.69 -5.83
CA GLU A 23 -3.79 9.37 -4.92
C GLU A 23 -4.31 9.03 -3.52
N GLN A 24 -5.26 9.81 -3.00
CA GLN A 24 -5.81 9.61 -1.66
C GLN A 24 -6.50 8.24 -1.51
N ASP A 25 -7.25 7.80 -2.52
CA ASP A 25 -7.93 6.51 -2.49
C ASP A 25 -6.93 5.34 -2.53
N ALA A 26 -5.91 5.47 -3.38
CA ALA A 26 -4.83 4.50 -3.47
C ALA A 26 -4.03 4.39 -2.17
N LEU A 27 -3.71 5.54 -1.54
CA LEU A 27 -3.04 5.58 -0.24
C LEU A 27 -3.91 4.96 0.86
N ALA A 28 -5.19 5.31 0.93
CA ALA A 28 -6.11 4.79 1.94
C ALA A 28 -6.27 3.27 1.87
N LEU A 29 -6.31 2.70 0.67
CA LEU A 29 -6.35 1.25 0.47
C LEU A 29 -5.11 0.56 1.04
N ILE A 30 -3.91 1.09 0.76
CA ILE A 30 -2.66 0.50 1.26
C ILE A 30 -2.49 0.77 2.77
N ASP A 31 -2.95 1.92 3.28
CA ASP A 31 -2.97 2.24 4.71
C ASP A 31 -3.79 1.18 5.49
N VAL A 32 -4.99 0.84 5.03
CA VAL A 32 -5.82 -0.22 5.65
C VAL A 32 -5.14 -1.58 5.57
N PHE A 33 -4.53 -1.92 4.44
CA PHE A 33 -3.86 -3.21 4.29
C PHE A 33 -2.63 -3.33 5.20
N ALA A 34 -1.85 -2.26 5.33
CA ALA A 34 -0.69 -2.19 6.21
C ALA A 34 -1.07 -2.21 7.69
N ASP A 35 -2.19 -1.60 8.07
CA ASP A 35 -2.68 -1.58 9.45
C ASP A 35 -3.20 -2.97 9.89
N ARG A 36 -3.97 -3.63 9.02
CA ARG A 36 -4.60 -4.91 9.35
C ARG A 36 -3.68 -6.12 9.23
N GLY A 37 -2.62 -6.03 8.42
CA GLY A 37 -1.74 -7.17 8.14
C GLY A 37 -2.34 -8.22 7.18
N SER A 38 -3.66 -8.41 7.22
CA SER A 38 -4.41 -9.28 6.31
C SER A 38 -5.77 -8.69 5.98
N VAL A 39 -6.19 -8.82 4.73
CA VAL A 39 -7.50 -8.36 4.24
C VAL A 39 -8.10 -9.35 3.27
N THR A 40 -9.41 -9.55 3.34
CA THR A 40 -10.16 -10.34 2.36
C THR A 40 -10.34 -9.57 1.05
N ILE A 41 -10.60 -10.29 -0.05
CA ILE A 41 -10.95 -9.67 -1.33
C ILE A 41 -12.21 -8.78 -1.18
N ALA A 42 -13.18 -9.22 -0.37
CA ALA A 42 -14.40 -8.47 -0.12
C ALA A 42 -14.14 -7.14 0.60
N GLU A 43 -13.20 -7.12 1.56
CA GLU A 43 -12.79 -5.90 2.26
C GLU A 43 -12.06 -4.93 1.33
N LEU A 44 -11.13 -5.43 0.51
CA LEU A 44 -10.46 -4.59 -0.49
C LEU A 44 -11.45 -3.93 -1.46
N ARG A 45 -12.50 -4.66 -1.86
CA ARG A 45 -13.56 -4.13 -2.74
C ARG A 45 -14.41 -3.03 -2.11
N ARG A 46 -14.32 -2.80 -0.80
CA ARG A 46 -14.95 -1.61 -0.17
C ARG A 46 -14.22 -0.32 -0.52
N HIS A 47 -12.97 -0.40 -0.97
CA HIS A 47 -12.17 0.74 -1.40
C HIS A 47 -12.33 1.06 -2.89
N GLY A 48 -13.10 0.26 -3.63
CA GLY A 48 -13.37 0.50 -5.05
C GLY A 48 -13.64 -0.78 -5.83
N PRO A 49 -13.99 -0.64 -7.12
CA PRO A 49 -14.20 -1.78 -8.00
C PRO A 49 -12.91 -2.59 -8.19
N ALA A 50 -13.06 -3.83 -8.65
CA ALA A 50 -11.96 -4.81 -8.64
C ALA A 50 -10.75 -4.39 -9.51
N ASP A 51 -11.00 -3.67 -10.59
CA ASP A 51 -10.00 -3.09 -11.49
C ASP A 51 -9.21 -1.95 -10.81
N VAL A 52 -9.88 -1.09 -10.03
CA VAL A 52 -9.23 -0.05 -9.23
C VAL A 52 -8.32 -0.68 -8.17
N VAL A 53 -8.83 -1.64 -7.42
CA VAL A 53 -8.03 -2.39 -6.42
C VAL A 53 -6.81 -3.04 -7.10
N ALA A 54 -7.02 -3.73 -8.22
CA ALA A 54 -5.95 -4.36 -8.97
C ALA A 54 -4.91 -3.36 -9.50
N ALA A 55 -5.34 -2.19 -9.96
CA ALA A 55 -4.46 -1.12 -10.42
C ALA A 55 -3.58 -0.60 -9.28
N VAL A 56 -4.15 -0.35 -8.10
CA VAL A 56 -3.38 0.11 -6.92
C VAL A 56 -2.36 -0.95 -6.50
N LEU A 57 -2.76 -2.22 -6.35
CA LEU A 57 -1.85 -3.31 -6.02
C LEU A 57 -0.76 -3.49 -7.10
N GLY A 58 -1.12 -3.31 -8.37
CA GLY A 58 -0.20 -3.38 -9.50
C GLY A 58 0.83 -2.25 -9.51
N HIS A 59 0.43 -1.02 -9.14
CA HIS A 59 1.36 0.11 -9.00
C HIS A 59 2.38 -0.13 -7.89
N VAL A 60 1.93 -0.58 -6.72
CA VAL A 60 2.84 -0.91 -5.62
C VAL A 60 3.76 -2.07 -6.02
N THR A 61 3.21 -3.13 -6.61
CA THR A 61 4.00 -4.25 -7.12
C THR A 61 5.09 -3.80 -8.09
N THR A 62 4.73 -2.94 -9.05
CA THR A 62 5.68 -2.39 -10.03
C THR A 62 6.80 -1.59 -9.35
N ALA A 63 6.47 -0.83 -8.30
CA ALA A 63 7.47 -0.03 -7.57
C ALA A 63 8.40 -0.86 -6.68
N VAL A 64 7.89 -1.97 -6.13
CA VAL A 64 8.65 -2.84 -5.22
C VAL A 64 9.52 -3.82 -6.00
N HIS A 65 8.95 -4.48 -7.01
CA HIS A 65 9.54 -5.63 -7.69
C HIS A 65 9.89 -5.37 -9.16
N GLY A 66 9.54 -4.20 -9.70
CA GLY A 66 9.59 -3.95 -11.13
C GLY A 66 8.36 -4.50 -11.86
N ARG A 67 8.36 -4.39 -13.20
CA ARG A 67 7.23 -4.83 -14.02
C ARG A 67 7.11 -6.36 -13.97
N GLY A 68 5.95 -6.88 -13.59
CA GLY A 68 5.70 -8.32 -13.57
C GLY A 68 4.77 -8.74 -12.44
N HIS A 69 4.77 -10.04 -12.15
CA HIS A 69 3.99 -10.62 -11.06
C HIS A 69 4.68 -10.41 -9.71
N VAL A 70 3.89 -10.39 -8.64
CA VAL A 70 4.43 -10.43 -7.28
C VAL A 70 5.17 -11.75 -7.07
N PRO A 71 6.43 -11.73 -6.59
CA PRO A 71 7.15 -12.94 -6.27
C PRO A 71 6.40 -13.80 -5.25
N VAL A 72 6.36 -15.12 -5.48
CA VAL A 72 5.71 -16.08 -4.56
C VAL A 72 6.39 -16.08 -3.18
N ARG A 73 7.71 -15.86 -3.15
CA ARG A 73 8.50 -15.69 -1.93
C ARG A 73 9.05 -14.27 -1.88
N ASN A 74 9.01 -13.64 -0.71
CA ASN A 74 9.47 -12.26 -0.47
C ASN A 74 8.70 -11.19 -1.28
N GLY A 75 7.46 -11.50 -1.69
CA GLY A 75 6.51 -10.51 -2.18
C GLY A 75 6.12 -9.52 -1.09
N TRP A 76 5.69 -8.31 -1.47
CA TRP A 76 5.23 -7.31 -0.49
C TRP A 76 3.84 -7.64 0.06
N TYR A 77 3.12 -8.53 -0.63
CA TYR A 77 2.01 -9.30 -0.10
C TYR A 77 2.05 -10.70 -0.72
N ARG A 78 1.24 -11.60 -0.16
CA ARG A 78 0.90 -12.91 -0.75
C ARG A 78 -0.60 -13.15 -0.65
N ARG A 79 -1.12 -14.11 -1.41
CA ARG A 79 -2.46 -14.66 -1.12
C ARG A 79 -2.40 -15.45 0.19
N ASP A 80 -3.47 -15.39 0.95
CA ASP A 80 -3.63 -16.25 2.12
C ASP A 80 -3.80 -17.71 1.69
N GLU A 81 -3.67 -18.64 2.64
CA GLU A 81 -3.72 -20.09 2.35
C GLU A 81 -5.08 -20.54 1.83
N THR A 82 -6.15 -19.85 2.22
CA THR A 82 -7.53 -20.14 1.76
C THR A 82 -7.85 -19.53 0.40
N GLY A 83 -6.99 -18.63 -0.11
CA GLY A 83 -7.20 -17.89 -1.35
C GLY A 83 -8.31 -16.83 -1.30
N THR A 84 -8.85 -16.54 -0.11
CA THR A 84 -9.96 -15.58 0.09
C THR A 84 -9.47 -14.16 0.35
N GLY A 85 -8.17 -13.99 0.59
CA GLY A 85 -7.57 -12.71 0.93
C GLY A 85 -6.09 -12.62 0.60
N TYR A 86 -5.51 -11.56 1.14
CA TYR A 86 -4.11 -11.23 0.98
C TYR A 86 -3.50 -10.91 2.35
N VAL A 87 -2.23 -11.25 2.50
CA VAL A 87 -1.43 -10.97 3.69
C VAL A 87 -0.25 -10.12 3.25
N ILE A 88 -0.11 -8.93 3.84
CA ILE A 88 1.01 -8.03 3.56
C ILE A 88 2.27 -8.53 4.26
N ASP A 89 3.44 -8.29 3.68
CA ASP A 89 4.70 -8.54 4.35
C ASP A 89 4.84 -7.58 5.55
N PRO A 90 5.15 -8.08 6.76
CA PRO A 90 5.22 -7.24 7.95
C PRO A 90 6.31 -6.18 7.85
N GLY A 91 7.42 -6.46 7.16
CA GLY A 91 8.48 -5.49 6.94
C GLY A 91 8.04 -4.35 6.02
N PHE A 92 7.31 -4.67 4.94
CA PHE A 92 6.70 -3.64 4.10
C PHE A 92 5.64 -2.83 4.85
N ALA A 93 4.78 -3.47 5.65
CA ALA A 93 3.72 -2.79 6.41
C ALA A 93 4.28 -1.79 7.44
N VAL A 94 5.36 -2.15 8.15
CA VAL A 94 6.07 -1.23 9.07
C VAL A 94 6.68 -0.07 8.28
N ALA A 95 7.39 -0.36 7.19
CA ALA A 95 8.03 0.67 6.37
C ALA A 95 7.02 1.63 5.73
N TRP A 96 5.87 1.11 5.29
CA TRP A 96 4.78 1.90 4.73
C TRP A 96 4.24 2.90 5.76
N ARG A 97 3.90 2.44 6.97
CA ARG A 97 3.40 3.30 8.05
C ARG A 97 4.42 4.37 8.45
N ALA A 98 5.69 4.00 8.56
CA ALA A 98 6.76 4.96 8.83
C ALA A 98 6.87 6.03 7.73
N ALA A 99 6.81 5.62 6.46
CA ALA A 99 6.83 6.56 5.34
C ALA A 99 5.62 7.50 5.36
N ARG A 100 4.41 6.99 5.66
CA ARG A 100 3.19 7.81 5.75
C ARG A 100 3.26 8.83 6.88
N ALA A 101 3.82 8.47 8.03
CA ALA A 101 4.00 9.39 9.16
C ALA A 101 4.96 10.55 8.84
N CYS A 102 6.02 10.32 8.06
CA CYS A 102 6.96 11.38 7.68
C CYS A 102 6.39 12.45 6.74
N ASP A 103 5.35 12.13 5.97
CA ASP A 103 4.71 13.07 5.04
C ASP A 103 3.47 13.75 5.65
N ALA A 104 3.06 13.35 6.85
CA ALA A 104 2.01 14.07 7.55
C ALA A 104 2.53 15.50 7.80
N PRO A 105 1.83 16.55 7.34
CA PRO A 105 2.22 17.91 7.69
C PRO A 105 2.24 18.00 9.21
N LEU A 106 3.33 18.53 9.76
CA LEU A 106 3.43 18.88 11.17
C LEU A 106 2.18 19.71 11.49
N SER A 107 1.27 19.16 12.28
CA SER A 107 0.12 19.92 12.74
C SER A 107 0.68 21.14 13.46
N PRO A 108 0.38 22.39 13.03
CA PRO A 108 0.81 23.54 13.78
C PRO A 108 0.18 23.43 15.17
N GLY A 109 1.04 23.28 16.17
CA GLY A 109 0.65 23.05 17.55
C GLY A 109 -0.37 24.08 18.00
N ARG A 110 -1.52 23.59 18.42
CA ARG A 110 -2.46 24.32 19.26
C ARG A 110 -1.84 24.38 20.66
N GLY A 111 -1.26 25.52 21.02
CA GLY A 111 -0.79 25.88 22.36
C GLY A 111 0.21 27.04 22.28
N ALA A 112 0.10 28.14 23.01
CA ALA A 112 -0.66 28.44 24.21
C ALA A 112 -1.08 29.93 24.24
N GLY A 113 -2.21 30.21 24.88
CA GLY A 113 -2.59 31.56 25.31
C GLY A 113 -1.94 31.93 26.64
#